data_AF-I6AXY0-F1
#
_entry.id   AF-I6AXY0-F1
#
_cell.length_a   1.000
_cell.length_b   1.000
_cell.length_c   1.000
_cell.angle_alpha   90.00
_cell.angle_beta   90.00
_cell.angle_gamma   90.00
#
_symmetry.space_group_name_H-M   'P 1'
#
loop_
_entity.id
_entity.type
_entity.pdbx_description
1 polymer ?
#
loop_
_entity_poly.entity_id
_entity_poly.type
_entity_poly.pdbx_seq_one_letter_code
_entity_poly.pdbx_strand_id
1 'polypeptide(L)'
;MSAFHSHSGSASDDSHDHHGEPVHHHHDHEHEEFSLPLFILTIALTLGGLFAALWFFFPSIWSAQFVGPLWKGVAAFLGISLLNCFVEYFFHRYVLHKPAVPLFRYFYRQHTLHHGLTRIAKRRTRDGTGVLFIENKFPIVEPEQHEASFFPWYSFATFAAIMTPVLVTLHWLMPSFPWFIAGFAALASSLTLYEVLHAINHWPFESWEPLIKHPRWKWFWLPVYGFHLRHHAVTDCNESISGFFGLPVADWTFRTCVIPQTVYAQGEEWEPGKFESPRPVGLIRWLDGVADRAVKRRRERAARPAPARTAAAAGLPDFSRGEERANWITHGIGLALSIVGLTLLIVFASLRGDAWHVASFTVFGLTLLLLYTASTLYHGWRAGGRAKGLLLRIDHAAIFLLIAGTYTPFLLTSLRGPWGWSLFGVVWGLCGGGAVFQFFFGGRFRKASTIAYLVAGWLIVVALKPLLDTVPDGGLWLLLAGGLCYTGGLIFYALKHLKYHHAAWHTCVLGGSACHFLSVLLFLLPRGA
;
A
#
# COMPACT_ATOMS: atom_id res chain seq x y z
N MET A 1 41.62 59.75 30.50
CA MET A 1 40.98 61.02 30.08
C MET A 1 41.53 61.40 28.71
N SER A 2 40.64 61.55 27.72
CA SER A 2 40.85 62.12 26.37
C SER A 2 41.81 61.39 25.43
N ALA A 3 41.46 60.78 24.28
CA ALA A 3 40.52 61.08 23.18
C ALA A 3 41.04 62.10 22.14
N PHE A 4 40.73 61.78 20.86
CA PHE A 4 40.77 62.55 19.60
C PHE A 4 42.10 62.57 18.80
N HIS A 5 42.20 61.85 17.65
CA HIS A 5 41.69 62.10 16.28
C HIS A 5 42.65 62.91 15.38
N SER A 6 43.06 62.35 14.24
CA SER A 6 42.73 62.87 12.90
C SER A 6 43.41 62.10 11.76
N HIS A 7 42.67 61.94 10.67
CA HIS A 7 43.02 61.29 9.41
C HIS A 7 43.95 62.15 8.53
N SER A 8 44.77 61.48 7.71
CA SER A 8 45.13 61.95 6.36
C SER A 8 45.22 60.72 5.43
N GLY A 9 44.63 60.83 4.24
CA GLY A 9 44.46 59.73 3.29
C GLY A 9 45.49 59.70 2.15
N SER A 10 45.54 58.60 1.41
CA SER A 10 45.12 58.55 -0.01
C SER A 10 45.54 57.24 -0.71
N ALA A 11 44.59 56.75 -1.51
CA ALA A 11 44.71 56.12 -2.83
C ALA A 11 44.94 54.59 -3.02
N SER A 12 44.18 54.10 -4.02
CA SER A 12 44.11 52.80 -4.72
C SER A 12 43.50 51.63 -3.93
N ASP A 13 42.22 51.30 -4.06
CA ASP A 13 41.39 50.91 -5.24
C ASP A 13 41.68 49.46 -5.68
N ASP A 14 40.86 48.53 -5.18
CA ASP A 14 40.20 47.52 -6.03
C ASP A 14 39.08 46.84 -5.21
N SER A 15 37.86 47.04 -5.72
CA SER A 15 36.61 46.58 -5.15
C SER A 15 36.11 45.37 -5.94
N HIS A 16 35.82 44.27 -5.25
CA HIS A 16 34.89 43.27 -5.77
C HIS A 16 33.93 42.82 -4.67
N ASP A 17 32.68 43.20 -4.88
CA ASP A 17 31.48 42.86 -4.14
C ASP A 17 31.31 41.34 -3.96
N HIS A 18 31.29 40.88 -2.72
CA HIS A 18 30.61 39.65 -2.35
C HIS A 18 29.22 40.00 -1.81
N HIS A 19 28.22 39.83 -2.67
CA HIS A 19 26.82 39.79 -2.29
C HIS A 19 26.59 38.75 -1.18
N GLY A 20 26.00 39.20 -0.08
CA GLY A 20 25.62 38.37 1.05
C GLY A 20 24.63 37.28 0.65
N GLU A 21 24.99 36.03 0.98
CA GLU A 21 24.02 34.94 1.06
C GLU A 21 23.07 35.20 2.25
N PRO A 22 21.76 34.97 2.10
CA PRO A 22 20.84 35.08 3.22
C PRO A 22 21.09 33.91 4.17
N VAL A 23 21.40 34.24 5.42
CA VAL A 23 21.42 33.30 6.54
C VAL A 23 20.05 32.62 6.61
N HIS A 24 19.99 31.38 6.15
CA HIS A 24 18.84 30.52 6.40
C HIS A 24 18.78 30.30 7.91
N HIS A 25 17.84 30.98 8.57
CA HIS A 25 17.37 30.58 9.88
C HIS A 25 16.88 29.13 9.76
N HIS A 26 17.70 28.19 10.21
CA HIS A 26 17.23 26.88 10.58
C HIS A 26 16.17 27.11 11.65
N HIS A 27 14.91 26.90 11.31
CA HIS A 27 13.90 26.62 12.31
C HIS A 27 14.39 25.35 13.01
N ASP A 28 14.89 25.51 14.24
CA ASP A 28 14.95 24.44 15.22
C ASP A 28 13.50 23.96 15.41
N HIS A 29 13.10 22.99 14.60
CA HIS A 29 12.05 22.09 15.02
C HIS A 29 12.65 21.34 16.21
N GLU A 30 12.28 21.75 17.42
CA GLU A 30 12.38 20.91 18.61
C GLU A 30 11.68 19.59 18.27
N HIS A 31 12.44 18.62 17.80
CA HIS A 31 11.93 17.30 17.48
C HIS A 31 11.65 16.61 18.81
N GLU A 32 10.38 16.38 19.12
CA GLU A 32 9.94 15.69 20.33
C GLU A 32 10.67 14.35 20.46
N GLU A 33 11.34 14.14 21.60
CA GLU A 33 11.96 12.86 21.94
C GLU A 33 10.91 11.75 21.89
N PHE A 34 11.23 10.63 21.23
CA PHE A 34 10.32 9.49 21.21
C PHE A 34 10.03 9.01 22.64
N SER A 35 8.74 8.95 22.98
CA SER A 35 8.26 8.50 24.27
C SER A 35 7.44 7.22 24.08
N LEU A 36 7.92 6.10 24.63
CA LEU A 36 7.19 4.83 24.64
C LEU A 36 5.79 4.99 25.29
N PRO A 37 5.62 5.73 26.41
CA PRO A 37 4.29 6.08 26.91
C PRO A 37 3.42 6.84 25.90
N LEU A 38 3.96 7.82 25.18
CA LEU A 38 3.23 8.58 24.17
C LEU A 38 2.82 7.68 22.99
N PHE A 39 3.68 6.76 22.58
CA PHE A 39 3.37 5.76 21.56
C PHE A 39 2.20 4.88 22.00
N ILE A 40 2.26 4.31 23.21
CA ILE A 40 1.17 3.49 23.77
C ILE A 40 -0.13 4.29 23.86
N LEU A 41 -0.07 5.54 24.30
CA LEU A 41 -1.23 6.44 24.33
C LEU A 41 -1.80 6.67 22.92
N THR A 42 -0.94 6.88 21.93
CA THR A 42 -1.34 7.07 20.53
C THR A 42 -2.05 5.83 19.99
N ILE A 43 -1.53 4.63 20.28
CA ILE A 43 -2.18 3.36 19.93
C ILE A 43 -3.57 3.27 20.59
N ALA A 44 -3.66 3.57 21.88
CA ALA A 44 -4.92 3.49 22.64
C ALA A 44 -5.98 4.48 22.11
N LEU A 45 -5.59 5.75 21.86
CA LEU A 45 -6.48 6.77 21.31
C LEU A 45 -6.96 6.39 19.90
N THR A 46 -6.05 5.89 19.06
CA THR A 46 -6.39 5.46 17.71
C THR A 46 -7.32 4.23 17.73
N LEU A 47 -7.09 3.27 18.63
CA LEU A 47 -7.96 2.12 18.84
C LEU A 47 -9.36 2.55 19.28
N GLY A 48 -9.44 3.48 20.24
CA GLY A 48 -10.70 4.09 20.66
C GLY A 48 -11.41 4.79 19.51
N GLY A 49 -10.69 5.53 18.67
CA GLY A 49 -11.21 6.17 17.46
C GLY A 49 -11.76 5.17 16.43
N LEU A 50 -11.07 4.05 16.20
CA LEU A 50 -11.55 2.98 15.32
C LEU A 50 -12.82 2.33 15.85
N PHE A 51 -12.91 2.09 17.17
CA PHE A 51 -14.12 1.55 17.80
C PHE A 51 -15.27 2.56 17.76
N ALA A 52 -15.02 3.84 18.02
CA ALA A 52 -16.01 4.90 17.90
C ALA A 52 -16.52 5.03 16.46
N ALA A 53 -15.64 4.94 15.46
CA ALA A 53 -16.01 4.93 14.05
C ALA A 53 -16.86 3.71 13.69
N LEU A 54 -16.48 2.51 14.16
CA LEU A 54 -17.27 1.30 13.94
C LEU A 54 -18.66 1.41 14.56
N TRP A 55 -18.75 1.92 15.79
CA TRP A 55 -20.00 2.16 16.50
C TRP A 55 -20.89 3.18 15.77
N PHE A 56 -20.33 4.31 15.36
CA PHE A 56 -21.07 5.43 14.77
C PHE A 56 -21.51 5.14 13.33
N PHE A 57 -20.60 4.67 12.47
CA PHE A 57 -20.88 4.46 11.04
C PHE A 57 -21.49 3.08 10.75
N PHE A 58 -21.26 2.08 11.61
CA PHE A 58 -21.69 0.70 11.38
C PHE A 58 -22.33 0.07 12.64
N PRO A 59 -23.43 0.63 13.17
CA PRO A 59 -24.02 0.21 14.44
C PRO A 59 -24.48 -1.25 14.46
N SER A 60 -24.89 -1.81 13.31
CA SER A 60 -25.23 -3.24 13.18
C SER A 60 -24.01 -4.15 13.29
N ILE A 61 -22.87 -3.75 12.71
CA ILE A 61 -21.61 -4.50 12.81
C ILE A 61 -21.07 -4.39 14.24
N TRP A 62 -21.15 -3.21 14.85
CA TRP A 62 -20.76 -2.97 16.23
C TRP A 62 -21.52 -3.87 17.20
N SER A 63 -22.85 -3.87 17.14
CA SER A 63 -23.69 -4.71 18.00
C SER A 63 -23.41 -6.20 17.81
N ALA A 64 -23.15 -6.65 16.57
CA ALA A 64 -22.76 -8.03 16.29
C ALA A 64 -21.45 -8.46 16.99
N GLN A 65 -20.56 -7.53 17.35
CA GLN A 65 -19.32 -7.87 18.08
C GLN A 65 -19.57 -8.36 19.52
N PHE A 66 -20.79 -8.25 20.04
CA PHE A 66 -21.11 -8.61 21.44
C PHE A 66 -22.13 -9.75 21.57
N VAL A 67 -22.59 -10.32 20.45
CA VAL A 67 -23.62 -11.38 20.43
C VAL A 67 -23.05 -12.75 20.79
N GLY A 68 -21.77 -12.98 20.47
CA GLY A 68 -21.11 -14.26 20.70
C GLY A 68 -20.59 -14.45 22.13
N PRO A 69 -20.44 -15.69 22.60
CA PRO A 69 -19.78 -15.97 23.87
C PRO A 69 -18.31 -15.52 23.88
N LEU A 70 -17.79 -15.19 25.06
CA LEU A 70 -16.43 -14.64 25.25
C LEU A 70 -15.32 -15.47 24.56
N TRP A 71 -15.44 -16.81 24.55
CA TRP A 71 -14.45 -17.69 23.93
C TRP A 71 -14.26 -17.41 22.43
N LYS A 72 -15.29 -16.93 21.72
CA LYS A 72 -15.16 -16.52 20.30
C LYS A 72 -14.30 -15.27 20.17
N GLY A 73 -14.41 -14.34 21.12
CA GLY A 73 -13.53 -13.18 21.20
C GLY A 73 -12.08 -13.58 21.44
N VAL A 74 -11.84 -14.47 22.40
CA VAL A 74 -10.50 -15.01 22.67
C VAL A 74 -9.94 -15.75 21.46
N ALA A 75 -10.72 -16.63 20.83
CA ALA A 75 -10.30 -17.38 19.65
C ALA A 75 -10.00 -16.47 18.46
N ALA A 76 -10.83 -15.46 18.20
CA ALA A 76 -10.59 -14.47 17.15
C ALA A 76 -9.30 -13.67 17.44
N PHE A 77 -9.10 -13.23 18.69
CA PHE A 77 -7.92 -12.47 19.08
C PHE A 77 -6.64 -13.29 18.89
N LEU A 78 -6.62 -14.52 19.40
CA LEU A 78 -5.48 -15.43 19.22
C LEU A 78 -5.23 -15.77 17.75
N GLY A 79 -6.29 -16.02 16.98
CA GLY A 79 -6.18 -16.28 15.54
C GLY A 79 -5.56 -15.12 14.77
N ILE A 80 -6.01 -13.89 15.04
CA ILE A 80 -5.44 -12.69 14.41
C ILE A 80 -4.03 -12.39 14.91
N SER A 81 -3.74 -12.58 16.21
CA SER A 81 -2.38 -12.43 16.73
C SER A 81 -1.40 -13.42 16.08
N LEU A 82 -1.84 -14.66 15.82
CA LEU A 82 -1.04 -15.63 15.08
C LEU A 82 -0.82 -15.18 13.63
N LEU A 83 -1.87 -14.70 12.95
CA LEU A 83 -1.74 -14.12 11.61
C LEU A 83 -0.73 -12.96 11.59
N ASN A 84 -0.82 -12.05 12.56
CA ASN A 84 0.09 -10.91 12.69
C ASN A 84 1.54 -11.36 12.84
N CYS A 85 1.82 -12.42 13.61
CA CYS A 85 3.17 -13.00 13.73
C CYS A 85 3.75 -13.41 12.36
N PHE A 86 2.97 -14.04 11.49
CA PHE A 86 3.42 -14.38 10.13
C PHE A 86 3.53 -13.15 9.22
N VAL A 87 2.61 -12.20 9.33
CA VAL A 87 2.67 -10.94 8.58
C VAL A 87 3.94 -10.16 8.93
N GLU A 88 4.26 -10.07 10.22
CA GLU A 88 5.49 -9.45 10.73
C GLU A 88 6.72 -10.09 10.10
N TYR A 89 6.81 -11.42 10.10
CA TYR A 89 7.91 -12.16 9.49
C TYR A 89 8.15 -11.77 8.02
N PHE A 90 7.09 -11.77 7.21
CA PHE A 90 7.21 -11.42 5.79
C PHE A 90 7.50 -9.93 5.58
N PHE A 91 6.91 -9.07 6.40
CA PHE A 91 7.15 -7.63 6.37
C PHE A 91 8.61 -7.33 6.70
N HIS A 92 9.14 -7.88 7.79
CA HIS A 92 10.52 -7.68 8.20
C HIS A 92 11.50 -8.17 7.11
N ARG A 93 11.35 -9.41 6.65
CA ARG A 93 12.26 -10.02 5.68
C ARG A 93 12.22 -9.37 4.28
N TYR A 94 11.03 -9.04 3.76
CA TYR A 94 10.85 -8.62 2.36
C TYR A 94 10.48 -7.16 2.14
N VAL A 95 10.21 -6.41 3.22
CA VAL A 95 9.97 -4.97 3.18
C VAL A 95 11.08 -4.22 3.89
N LEU A 96 11.46 -4.65 5.11
CA LEU A 96 12.47 -3.96 5.91
C LEU A 96 13.91 -4.35 5.51
N HIS A 97 14.18 -5.63 5.25
CA HIS A 97 15.53 -6.12 4.89
C HIS A 97 15.81 -6.21 3.40
N LYS A 98 14.77 -6.32 2.58
CA LYS A 98 14.91 -6.33 1.13
C LYS A 98 13.98 -5.27 0.54
N PRO A 99 14.46 -4.40 -0.36
CA PRO A 99 13.59 -3.45 -1.07
C PRO A 99 12.87 -4.17 -2.22
N ALA A 100 12.23 -5.31 -1.93
CA ALA A 100 11.58 -6.16 -2.92
C ALA A 100 10.36 -5.45 -3.55
N VAL A 101 9.74 -4.50 -2.85
CA VAL A 101 8.64 -3.67 -3.36
C VAL A 101 9.05 -2.19 -3.33
N PRO A 102 9.12 -1.48 -4.48
CA PRO A 102 9.64 -0.10 -4.51
C PRO A 102 8.80 0.90 -3.71
N LEU A 103 7.49 0.62 -3.57
CA LEU A 103 6.56 1.45 -2.81
C LEU A 103 7.01 1.63 -1.35
N PHE A 104 7.67 0.61 -0.80
CA PHE A 104 8.08 0.56 0.61
C PHE A 104 9.58 0.82 0.83
N ARG A 105 10.25 1.46 -0.14
CA ARG A 105 11.69 1.74 -0.05
C ARG A 105 12.06 2.63 1.15
N TYR A 106 11.14 3.48 1.60
CA TYR A 106 11.33 4.29 2.80
C TYR A 106 11.61 3.40 4.03
N PHE A 107 10.76 2.39 4.26
CA PHE A 107 10.92 1.46 5.38
C PHE A 107 12.23 0.67 5.31
N TYR A 108 12.61 0.19 4.11
CA TYR A 108 13.92 -0.44 3.92
C TYR A 108 15.08 0.48 4.31
N ARG A 109 15.01 1.78 3.93
CA ARG A 109 16.07 2.75 4.26
C ARG A 109 16.12 3.02 5.75
N GLN A 110 14.97 3.25 6.39
CA GLN A 110 14.88 3.49 7.83
C GLN A 110 15.40 2.28 8.61
N HIS A 111 15.00 1.07 8.22
CA HIS A 111 15.49 -0.15 8.87
C HIS A 111 16.99 -0.41 8.64
N THR A 112 17.54 0.00 7.49
CA THR A 112 18.99 -0.06 7.27
C THR A 112 19.74 0.92 8.19
N LEU A 113 19.19 2.12 8.41
CA LEU A 113 19.73 3.09 9.37
C LEU A 113 19.63 2.55 10.80
N HIS A 114 18.52 1.87 11.12
CA HIS A 114 18.31 1.20 12.39
C HIS A 114 19.39 0.15 12.70
N HIS A 115 19.71 -0.73 11.76
CA HIS A 115 20.83 -1.69 11.88
C HIS A 115 22.19 -1.00 12.03
N GLY A 116 22.30 0.27 11.62
CA GLY A 116 23.47 1.10 11.88
C GLY A 116 23.61 1.57 13.33
N LEU A 117 22.54 1.52 14.13
CA LEU A 117 22.56 1.87 15.56
C LEU A 117 23.17 0.76 16.41
N THR A 118 22.98 -0.49 16.02
CA THR A 118 23.58 -1.66 16.68
C THR A 118 24.35 -2.49 15.65
N ARG A 119 25.57 -2.06 15.36
CA ARG A 119 26.39 -2.67 14.32
C ARG A 119 27.33 -3.72 14.90
N ILE A 120 27.18 -4.96 14.45
CA ILE A 120 28.10 -6.07 14.76
C ILE A 120 28.95 -6.35 13.51
N ALA A 121 30.26 -6.11 13.58
CA ALA A 121 31.16 -6.19 12.43
C ALA A 121 32.52 -6.81 12.77
N LYS A 122 33.20 -7.33 11.74
CA LYS A 122 34.59 -7.79 11.84
C LYS A 122 35.54 -6.61 11.68
N ARG A 123 36.41 -6.36 12.66
CA ARG A 123 37.55 -5.44 12.54
C ARG A 123 38.83 -6.26 12.37
N ARG A 124 39.61 -5.97 11.32
CA ARG A 124 40.93 -6.59 11.14
C ARG A 124 41.94 -5.97 12.09
N THR A 125 42.69 -6.79 12.81
CA THR A 125 43.81 -6.38 13.65
C THR A 125 45.13 -6.45 12.86
N ARG A 126 46.20 -5.87 13.41
CA ARG A 126 47.50 -5.72 12.73
C ARG A 126 48.20 -7.06 12.44
N ASP A 127 47.90 -8.07 13.24
CA ASP A 127 48.34 -9.46 13.15
C ASP A 127 47.51 -10.31 12.16
N GLY A 128 46.54 -9.71 11.46
CA GLY A 128 45.73 -10.39 10.44
C GLY A 128 44.58 -11.24 11.00
N THR A 129 44.51 -11.40 12.32
CA THR A 129 43.32 -11.92 13.00
C THR A 129 42.17 -10.91 12.87
N GLY A 130 40.95 -11.35 13.16
CA GLY A 130 39.77 -10.49 13.15
C GLY A 130 39.13 -10.52 14.51
N VAL A 131 38.79 -9.35 15.03
CA VAL A 131 38.05 -9.20 16.29
C VAL A 131 36.65 -8.67 16.02
N LEU A 132 35.74 -9.05 16.90
CA LEU A 132 34.37 -8.56 16.94
C LEU A 132 34.36 -7.09 17.37
N PHE A 133 33.71 -6.26 16.58
CA PHE A 133 33.44 -4.86 16.85
C PHE A 133 31.93 -4.65 16.91
N ILE A 134 31.45 -4.22 18.07
CA ILE A 134 30.05 -3.93 18.37
C ILE A 134 29.97 -2.44 18.65
N GLU A 135 29.20 -1.74 17.83
CA GLU A 135 28.88 -0.34 18.00
C GLU A 135 27.40 -0.26 18.39
N ASN A 136 27.10 0.17 19.61
CA ASN A 136 25.73 0.38 20.07
C ASN A 136 25.53 1.87 20.38
N LYS A 137 24.82 2.59 19.51
CA LYS A 137 24.59 4.03 19.59
C LYS A 137 23.33 4.36 20.38
N PHE A 138 23.27 3.88 21.62
CA PHE A 138 22.18 4.16 22.56
C PHE A 138 22.74 4.89 23.81
N PRO A 139 22.01 5.84 24.42
CA PRO A 139 20.67 6.28 24.05
C PRO A 139 20.64 7.04 22.72
N ILE A 140 19.47 7.01 22.07
CA ILE A 140 19.21 7.76 20.83
C ILE A 140 19.21 9.25 21.20
N VAL A 141 20.09 10.02 20.58
CA VAL A 141 20.26 11.46 20.87
C VAL A 141 20.21 12.32 19.61
N GLU A 142 20.37 11.73 18.42
CA GLU A 142 20.29 12.45 17.15
C GLU A 142 18.92 12.23 16.47
N PRO A 143 18.31 13.27 15.86
CA PRO A 143 17.01 13.17 15.19
C PRO A 143 16.92 12.06 14.13
N GLU A 144 17.98 11.85 13.37
CA GLU A 144 18.06 10.83 12.31
C GLU A 144 17.96 9.40 12.87
N GLN A 145 18.41 9.21 14.11
CA GLN A 145 18.34 7.93 14.81
C GLN A 145 16.92 7.67 15.34
N HIS A 146 16.17 8.72 15.73
CA HIS A 146 14.78 8.60 16.17
C HIS A 146 13.86 8.13 15.05
N GLU A 147 13.97 8.70 13.84
CA GLU A 147 13.16 8.27 12.69
C GLU A 147 13.40 6.81 12.28
N ALA A 148 14.61 6.31 12.53
CA ALA A 148 15.01 4.94 12.19
C ALA A 148 14.58 3.92 13.25
N SER A 149 14.30 4.34 14.49
CA SER A 149 14.17 3.42 15.63
C SER A 149 12.75 3.02 15.98
N PHE A 150 11.75 3.81 15.56
CA PHE A 150 10.37 3.64 15.98
C PHE A 150 9.38 3.79 14.82
N PHE A 151 8.24 3.12 14.94
CA PHE A 151 7.12 3.28 14.04
C PHE A 151 6.52 4.70 14.14
N PRO A 152 6.21 5.35 13.00
CA PRO A 152 5.49 6.63 13.01
C PRO A 152 4.15 6.55 13.75
N TRP A 153 3.68 7.67 14.31
CA TRP A 153 2.43 7.75 15.08
C TRP A 153 1.19 7.24 14.33
N TYR A 154 1.18 7.34 12.99
CA TYR A 154 0.09 6.88 12.12
C TYR A 154 0.15 5.38 11.75
N SER A 155 1.15 4.63 12.24
CA SER A 155 1.39 3.25 11.82
C SER A 155 0.22 2.33 12.16
N PHE A 156 -0.37 2.49 13.34
CA PHE A 156 -1.51 1.66 13.73
C PHE A 156 -2.74 1.89 12.86
N ALA A 157 -3.09 3.14 12.58
CA ALA A 157 -4.19 3.47 11.66
C ALA A 157 -3.94 2.87 10.26
N THR A 158 -2.69 2.91 9.79
CA THR A 158 -2.29 2.36 8.50
C THR A 158 -2.45 0.84 8.46
N PHE A 159 -1.91 0.13 9.46
CA PHE A 159 -2.05 -1.32 9.53
C PHE A 159 -3.50 -1.75 9.76
N ALA A 160 -4.27 -0.99 10.53
CA ALA A 160 -5.70 -1.22 10.71
C ALA A 160 -6.46 -1.10 9.39
N ALA A 161 -6.16 -0.09 8.57
CA ALA A 161 -6.73 0.06 7.23
C ALA A 161 -6.37 -1.12 6.30
N ILE A 162 -5.12 -1.59 6.34
CA ILE A 162 -4.67 -2.76 5.56
C ILE A 162 -5.35 -4.06 6.04
N MET A 163 -5.55 -4.21 7.34
CA MET A 163 -6.17 -5.40 7.93
C MET A 163 -7.71 -5.40 7.77
N THR A 164 -8.33 -4.22 7.62
CA THR A 164 -9.79 -4.08 7.55
C THR A 164 -10.45 -4.98 6.49
N PRO A 165 -9.97 -5.09 5.24
CA PRO A 165 -10.52 -6.04 4.27
C PRO A 165 -10.53 -7.50 4.74
N VAL A 166 -9.49 -7.92 5.48
CA VAL A 166 -9.42 -9.27 6.07
C VAL A 166 -10.49 -9.41 7.14
N LEU A 167 -10.63 -8.43 8.04
CA LEU A 167 -11.65 -8.44 9.10
C LEU A 167 -13.07 -8.41 8.53
N VAL A 168 -13.33 -7.63 7.49
CA VAL A 168 -14.60 -7.60 6.75
C VAL A 168 -14.90 -8.99 6.17
N THR A 169 -13.92 -9.63 5.54
CA THR A 169 -14.08 -10.96 4.95
C THR A 169 -14.38 -12.00 6.03
N LEU A 170 -13.64 -11.98 7.14
CA LEU A 170 -13.87 -12.89 8.27
C LEU A 170 -15.23 -12.66 8.92
N HIS A 171 -15.64 -11.40 9.08
CA HIS A 171 -16.97 -11.05 9.59
C HIS A 171 -18.09 -11.52 8.67
N TRP A 172 -17.89 -11.44 7.35
CA TRP A 172 -18.84 -11.96 6.39
C TRP A 172 -18.95 -13.49 6.45
N LEU A 173 -17.83 -14.21 6.52
CA LEU A 173 -17.79 -15.68 6.58
C LEU A 173 -18.27 -16.23 7.92
N MET A 174 -17.96 -15.54 9.02
CA MET A 174 -18.21 -15.97 10.39
C MET A 174 -18.74 -14.80 11.22
N PRO A 175 -19.98 -14.33 10.97
CA PRO A 175 -20.53 -13.12 11.58
C PRO A 175 -20.73 -13.21 13.09
N SER A 176 -20.76 -14.44 13.63
CA SER A 176 -20.91 -14.69 15.06
C SER A 176 -19.64 -14.44 15.88
N PHE A 177 -18.51 -14.12 15.25
CA PHE A 177 -17.24 -13.81 15.89
C PHE A 177 -16.98 -12.30 15.86
N PRO A 178 -16.36 -11.74 16.91
CA PRO A 178 -16.14 -10.30 17.05
C PRO A 178 -14.84 -9.85 16.35
N TRP A 179 -14.74 -10.08 15.05
CA TRP A 179 -13.50 -9.90 14.29
C TRP A 179 -12.94 -8.48 14.31
N PHE A 180 -13.78 -7.44 14.39
CA PHE A 180 -13.28 -6.06 14.42
C PHE A 180 -12.67 -5.71 15.77
N ILE A 181 -13.37 -6.03 16.87
CA ILE A 181 -12.83 -5.79 18.22
C ILE A 181 -11.59 -6.63 18.45
N ALA A 182 -11.69 -7.95 18.20
CA ALA A 182 -10.58 -8.86 18.40
C ALA A 182 -9.41 -8.57 17.46
N GLY A 183 -9.69 -8.24 16.20
CA GLY A 183 -8.67 -7.97 15.19
C GLY A 183 -7.90 -6.67 15.43
N PHE A 184 -8.60 -5.56 15.73
CA PHE A 184 -7.93 -4.31 16.05
C PHE A 184 -7.20 -4.38 17.40
N ALA A 185 -7.75 -5.08 18.39
CA ALA A 185 -7.05 -5.33 19.65
C ALA A 185 -5.78 -6.16 19.43
N ALA A 186 -5.84 -7.26 18.65
CA ALA A 186 -4.69 -8.09 18.35
C ALA A 186 -3.59 -7.32 17.60
N LEU A 187 -3.97 -6.46 16.67
CA LEU A 187 -3.03 -5.61 15.94
C LEU A 187 -2.40 -4.54 16.85
N ALA A 188 -3.20 -3.88 17.70
CA ALA A 188 -2.70 -2.93 18.68
C ALA A 188 -1.71 -3.59 19.64
N SER A 189 -2.07 -4.77 20.18
CA SER A 189 -1.21 -5.55 21.06
C SER A 189 0.09 -5.96 20.39
N SER A 190 0.06 -6.45 19.14
CA SER A 190 1.26 -6.85 18.41
C SER A 190 2.18 -5.65 18.15
N LEU A 191 1.64 -4.51 17.71
CA LEU A 191 2.44 -3.31 17.44
C LEU A 191 3.04 -2.70 18.71
N THR A 192 2.27 -2.65 19.81
CA THR A 192 2.79 -2.24 21.12
C THR A 192 3.87 -3.19 21.61
N LEU A 193 3.64 -4.50 21.52
CA LEU A 193 4.61 -5.50 21.96
C LEU A 193 5.90 -5.43 21.13
N TYR A 194 5.78 -5.24 19.81
CA TYR A 194 6.92 -5.02 18.91
C TYR A 194 7.79 -3.90 19.45
N GLU A 195 7.22 -2.71 19.66
CA GLU A 195 8.00 -1.54 20.07
C GLU A 195 8.60 -1.69 21.47
N VAL A 196 7.84 -2.26 22.41
CA VAL A 196 8.33 -2.49 23.78
C VAL A 196 9.51 -3.46 23.76
N LEU A 197 9.36 -4.63 23.11
CA LEU A 197 10.44 -5.62 23.05
C LEU A 197 11.64 -5.09 22.28
N HIS A 198 11.40 -4.39 21.18
CA HIS A 198 12.44 -3.78 20.35
C HIS A 198 13.24 -2.74 21.14
N ALA A 199 12.56 -1.83 21.86
CA ALA A 199 13.22 -0.84 22.72
C ALA A 199 14.03 -1.48 23.85
N ILE A 200 13.49 -2.51 24.51
CA ILE A 200 14.19 -3.24 25.58
C ILE A 200 15.45 -3.94 25.03
N ASN A 201 15.36 -4.57 23.86
CA ASN A 201 16.47 -5.26 23.22
C ASN A 201 17.64 -4.34 22.84
N HIS A 202 17.39 -3.03 22.77
CA HIS A 202 18.39 -2.01 22.50
C HIS A 202 18.94 -1.29 23.74
N TRP A 203 18.54 -1.71 24.94
CA TRP A 203 19.18 -1.20 26.17
C TRP A 203 20.71 -1.41 26.17
N PRO A 204 21.47 -0.55 26.88
CA PRO A 204 22.90 -0.71 27.03
C PRO A 204 23.27 -2.10 27.57
N PHE A 205 24.44 -2.60 27.17
CA PHE A 205 24.88 -3.94 27.57
C PHE A 205 24.96 -4.09 29.10
N GLU A 206 25.28 -3.02 29.82
CA GLU A 206 25.35 -2.94 31.28
C GLU A 206 23.99 -3.23 31.94
N SER A 207 22.89 -2.92 31.24
CA SER A 207 21.53 -3.25 31.70
C SER A 207 21.22 -4.74 31.50
N TRP A 208 21.76 -5.34 30.44
CA TRP A 208 21.57 -6.75 30.11
C TRP A 208 22.51 -7.69 30.87
N GLU A 209 23.73 -7.26 31.15
CA GLU A 209 24.79 -8.04 31.80
C GLU A 209 24.33 -8.77 33.08
N PRO A 210 23.68 -8.11 34.07
CA PRO A 210 23.22 -8.80 35.28
C PRO A 210 22.14 -9.85 35.00
N LEU A 211 21.30 -9.63 33.97
CA LEU A 211 20.21 -10.55 33.59
C LEU A 211 20.76 -11.81 32.91
N ILE A 212 21.66 -11.64 31.93
CA ILE A 212 22.24 -12.77 31.18
C ILE A 212 23.29 -13.54 31.99
N LYS A 213 23.87 -12.93 33.04
CA LYS A 213 24.76 -13.61 34.00
C LYS A 213 24.01 -14.14 35.22
N HIS A 214 22.69 -13.95 35.32
CA HIS A 214 21.91 -14.36 36.48
C HIS A 214 21.96 -15.89 36.70
N PRO A 215 22.37 -16.38 37.89
CA PRO A 215 22.63 -17.81 38.13
C PRO A 215 21.45 -18.74 37.82
N ARG A 216 20.22 -18.29 38.08
CA ARG A 216 18.99 -19.09 37.86
C ARG A 216 18.22 -18.77 36.59
N TRP A 217 18.42 -17.58 36.02
CA TRP A 217 17.56 -17.04 34.96
C TRP A 217 18.32 -16.77 33.66
N LYS A 218 19.63 -17.04 33.61
CA LYS A 218 20.45 -16.96 32.39
C LYS A 218 19.81 -17.72 31.22
N TRP A 219 19.27 -18.91 31.46
CA TRP A 219 18.64 -19.74 30.42
C TRP A 219 17.47 -19.05 29.72
N PHE A 220 16.84 -18.07 30.36
CA PHE A 220 15.74 -17.28 29.82
C PHE A 220 16.24 -15.97 29.19
N TRP A 221 17.04 -15.19 29.93
CA TRP A 221 17.47 -13.86 29.48
C TRP A 221 18.48 -13.89 28.34
N LEU A 222 19.34 -14.91 28.30
CA LEU A 222 20.34 -15.04 27.25
C LEU A 222 19.69 -15.25 25.87
N PRO A 223 18.72 -16.16 25.68
CA PRO A 223 17.96 -16.25 24.44
C PRO A 223 17.23 -14.96 24.05
N VAL A 224 16.60 -14.27 25.01
CA VAL A 224 15.83 -13.04 24.75
C VAL A 224 16.74 -11.95 24.16
N TYR A 225 17.85 -11.67 24.82
CA TYR A 225 18.80 -10.67 24.33
C TYR A 225 19.53 -11.14 23.06
N GLY A 226 19.93 -12.41 23.05
CA GLY A 226 20.64 -13.04 21.95
C GLY A 226 19.83 -13.08 20.66
N PHE A 227 18.50 -13.19 20.73
CA PHE A 227 17.62 -13.24 19.55
C PHE A 227 17.79 -11.99 18.69
N HIS A 228 17.74 -10.81 19.30
CA HIS A 228 17.84 -9.52 18.60
C HIS A 228 19.26 -9.22 18.13
N LEU A 229 20.27 -9.48 18.98
CA LEU A 229 21.66 -9.32 18.55
C LEU A 229 22.00 -10.23 17.36
N ARG A 230 21.46 -11.45 17.36
CA ARG A 230 21.62 -12.38 16.26
C ARG A 230 20.98 -11.86 14.97
N HIS A 231 19.81 -11.23 15.06
CA HIS A 231 19.18 -10.56 13.93
C HIS A 231 20.03 -9.41 13.36
N HIS A 232 20.65 -8.58 14.21
CA HIS A 232 21.56 -7.51 13.79
C HIS A 232 22.88 -8.04 13.18
N ALA A 233 23.37 -9.18 13.66
CA ALA A 233 24.55 -9.83 13.10
C ALA A 233 24.28 -10.47 11.73
N VAL A 234 23.11 -11.09 11.57
CA VAL A 234 22.71 -11.86 10.38
C VAL A 234 21.23 -11.59 10.10
N THR A 235 20.97 -10.73 9.12
CA THR A 235 19.64 -10.15 8.89
C THR A 235 18.62 -11.08 8.24
N ASP A 236 18.97 -12.33 7.93
CA ASP A 236 18.05 -13.33 7.37
C ASP A 236 17.57 -14.36 8.41
N CYS A 237 17.67 -14.02 9.69
CA CYS A 237 17.19 -14.82 10.81
C CYS A 237 16.45 -13.96 11.85
N ASN A 238 15.66 -14.62 12.71
CA ASN A 238 14.98 -13.99 13.86
C ASN A 238 14.14 -12.76 13.48
N GLU A 239 13.24 -12.93 12.51
CA GLU A 239 12.50 -11.84 11.88
C GLU A 239 11.26 -11.42 12.69
N SER A 240 10.67 -12.31 13.48
CA SER A 240 9.51 -12.02 14.33
C SER A 240 9.95 -11.53 15.72
N ILE A 241 10.11 -10.21 15.86
CA ILE A 241 10.45 -9.52 17.11
C ILE A 241 9.29 -9.60 18.11
N SER A 242 8.07 -9.24 17.69
CA SER A 242 6.88 -9.33 18.55
C SER A 242 6.30 -10.74 18.55
N GLY A 243 6.33 -11.40 17.38
CA GLY A 243 5.90 -12.78 17.22
C GLY A 243 4.48 -13.05 17.75
N PHE A 244 4.26 -14.28 18.19
CA PHE A 244 3.03 -14.65 18.88
C PHE A 244 3.22 -14.48 20.40
N PHE A 245 3.04 -13.25 20.88
CA PHE A 245 3.30 -12.86 22.28
C PHE A 245 4.76 -13.10 22.73
N GLY A 246 5.71 -12.68 21.90
CA GLY A 246 7.16 -12.84 22.11
C GLY A 246 7.72 -14.17 21.61
N LEU A 247 6.86 -15.09 21.17
CA LEU A 247 7.30 -16.37 20.61
C LEU A 247 7.54 -16.25 19.09
N PRO A 248 8.72 -16.62 18.57
CA PRO A 248 9.06 -16.49 17.16
C PRO A 248 8.50 -17.67 16.34
N VAL A 249 7.18 -17.86 16.41
CA VAL A 249 6.47 -19.01 15.81
C VAL A 249 6.69 -19.09 14.30
N ALA A 250 6.67 -17.95 13.59
CA ALA A 250 6.95 -17.91 12.16
C ALA A 250 8.39 -18.35 11.86
N ASP A 251 9.38 -17.87 12.61
CA ASP A 251 10.77 -18.27 12.43
C ASP A 251 11.02 -19.76 12.73
N TRP A 252 10.35 -20.33 13.75
CA TRP A 252 10.38 -21.78 13.98
C TRP A 252 9.77 -22.55 12.82
N THR A 253 8.61 -22.10 12.35
CA THR A 253 7.88 -22.71 11.22
C THR A 253 8.74 -22.72 9.96
N PHE A 254 9.49 -21.65 9.71
CA PHE A 254 10.30 -21.49 8.52
C PHE A 254 11.77 -21.88 8.67
N ARG A 255 12.19 -22.32 9.85
CA ARG A 255 13.58 -22.68 10.20
C ARG A 255 14.57 -21.53 10.02
N THR A 256 14.16 -20.33 10.43
CA THR A 256 14.99 -19.12 10.48
C THR A 256 15.31 -18.66 11.90
N CYS A 257 14.77 -19.32 12.93
CA CYS A 257 15.10 -19.01 14.32
C CYS A 257 16.49 -19.56 14.67
N VAL A 258 17.39 -18.68 15.09
CA VAL A 258 18.73 -19.01 15.56
C VAL A 258 18.96 -18.30 16.88
N ILE A 259 19.06 -19.05 17.97
CA ILE A 259 19.39 -18.49 19.28
C ILE A 259 20.88 -18.68 19.53
N PRO A 260 21.66 -17.61 19.74
CA PRO A 260 23.09 -17.74 20.00
C PRO A 260 23.33 -18.33 21.41
N GLN A 261 24.33 -19.20 21.53
CA GLN A 261 24.74 -19.79 22.82
C GLN A 261 25.62 -18.86 23.67
N THR A 262 26.22 -17.86 23.04
CA THR A 262 27.06 -16.84 23.66
C THR A 262 26.66 -15.47 23.10
N VAL A 263 26.73 -14.44 23.93
CA VAL A 263 26.55 -13.06 23.46
C VAL A 263 27.80 -12.61 22.73
N TYR A 264 27.64 -11.84 21.66
CA TYR A 264 28.75 -11.17 20.99
C TYR A 264 29.42 -10.21 21.98
N ALA A 265 30.72 -10.39 22.24
CA ALA A 265 31.48 -9.51 23.13
C ALA A 265 32.47 -8.64 22.35
N GLN A 266 32.62 -7.38 22.77
CA GLN A 266 33.58 -6.46 22.17
C GLN A 266 35.00 -7.02 22.31
N GLY A 267 35.73 -7.13 21.20
CA GLY A 267 37.11 -7.64 21.18
C GLY A 267 37.24 -9.16 21.20
N GLU A 268 36.15 -9.92 21.18
CA GLU A 268 36.17 -11.37 21.02
C GLU A 268 36.77 -11.77 19.65
N GLU A 269 37.44 -12.93 19.57
CA GLU A 269 37.92 -13.45 18.29
C GLU A 269 36.75 -13.72 17.32
N TRP A 270 36.96 -13.41 16.05
CA TRP A 270 35.97 -13.64 15.01
C TRP A 270 35.86 -15.13 14.67
N GLU A 271 34.75 -15.74 15.06
CA GLU A 271 34.39 -17.12 14.67
C GLU A 271 33.36 -17.12 13.52
N PRO A 272 33.71 -17.59 12.31
CA PRO A 272 32.79 -17.60 11.17
C PRO A 272 31.45 -18.32 11.43
N GLY A 273 31.48 -19.41 12.22
CA GLY A 273 30.28 -20.18 12.57
C GLY A 273 29.20 -19.36 13.27
N LYS A 274 29.59 -18.34 14.06
CA LYS A 274 28.66 -17.43 14.74
C LYS A 274 27.91 -16.50 13.79
N PHE A 275 28.20 -16.51 12.49
CA PHE A 275 27.59 -15.65 11.46
C PHE A 275 26.96 -16.44 10.30
N GLU A 276 26.75 -17.75 10.47
CA GLU A 276 26.16 -18.58 9.42
C GLU A 276 24.65 -18.33 9.25
N SER A 277 24.21 -17.95 8.06
CA SER A 277 22.78 -17.83 7.75
C SER A 277 22.02 -19.15 7.98
N PRO A 278 20.80 -19.10 8.53
CA PRO A 278 19.97 -20.29 8.65
C PRO A 278 19.62 -20.86 7.27
N ARG A 279 19.20 -22.13 7.26
CA ARG A 279 18.71 -22.80 6.04
C ARG A 279 17.19 -22.92 6.11
N PRO A 280 16.44 -21.94 5.57
CA PRO A 280 14.99 -21.95 5.69
C PRO A 280 14.36 -23.01 4.79
N VAL A 281 13.07 -23.25 5.01
CA VAL A 281 12.29 -24.19 4.20
C VAL A 281 12.25 -23.78 2.71
N GLY A 282 11.90 -24.74 1.84
CA GLY A 282 11.93 -24.56 0.38
C GLY A 282 11.17 -23.34 -0.12
N LEU A 283 9.99 -23.05 0.46
CA LEU A 283 9.18 -21.87 0.11
C LEU A 283 9.93 -20.55 0.33
N ILE A 284 10.54 -20.39 1.51
CA ILE A 284 11.28 -19.16 1.85
C ILE A 284 12.52 -19.01 0.98
N ARG A 285 13.26 -20.10 0.71
CA ARG A 285 14.40 -20.04 -0.23
C ARG A 285 13.98 -19.61 -1.63
N TRP A 286 12.81 -20.07 -2.09
CA TRP A 286 12.26 -19.65 -3.37
C TRP A 286 11.88 -18.17 -3.37
N LEU A 287 11.19 -17.69 -2.33
CA LEU A 287 10.82 -16.28 -2.17
C LEU A 287 12.05 -15.36 -2.07
N ASP A 288 13.08 -15.78 -1.33
CA ASP A 288 14.37 -15.08 -1.26
C ASP A 288 14.98 -14.92 -2.65
N GLY A 289 15.01 -16.01 -3.44
CA GLY A 289 15.48 -15.96 -4.82
C GLY A 289 14.63 -15.04 -5.72
N VAL A 290 13.31 -14.98 -5.52
CA VAL A 290 12.43 -14.03 -6.25
C VAL A 290 12.78 -12.59 -5.88
N ALA A 291 12.90 -12.28 -4.60
CA ALA A 291 13.23 -10.96 -4.09
C ALA A 291 14.61 -10.50 -4.60
N ASP A 292 15.62 -11.37 -4.53
CA ASP A 292 16.99 -11.05 -4.95
C ASP A 292 17.07 -10.79 -6.46
N ARG A 293 16.37 -11.59 -7.28
CA ARG A 293 16.25 -11.33 -8.73
C ARG A 293 15.55 -10.01 -9.01
N ALA A 294 14.50 -9.67 -8.26
CA ALA A 294 13.78 -8.41 -8.43
C ALA A 294 14.66 -7.20 -8.09
N VAL A 295 15.42 -7.27 -6.98
CA VAL A 295 16.35 -6.22 -6.55
C VAL A 295 17.51 -6.10 -7.55
N LYS A 296 18.11 -7.22 -7.96
CA LYS A 296 19.20 -7.24 -8.95
C LYS A 296 18.79 -6.58 -10.27
N ARG A 297 17.66 -6.99 -10.85
CA ARG A 297 17.12 -6.40 -12.10
C ARG A 297 16.89 -4.89 -11.99
N ARG A 298 16.49 -4.40 -10.81
CA ARG A 298 16.30 -2.95 -10.58
C ARG A 298 17.62 -2.22 -10.49
N ARG A 299 18.61 -2.76 -9.76
CA ARG A 299 19.95 -2.18 -9.68
C ARG A 299 20.60 -2.11 -11.07
N GLU A 300 20.49 -3.16 -11.85
CA GLU A 300 20.96 -3.19 -13.24
C GLU A 300 20.27 -2.15 -14.12
N ARG A 301 18.95 -1.96 -13.98
CA ARG A 301 18.22 -0.90 -14.70
C ARG A 301 18.64 0.50 -14.28
N ALA A 302 18.88 0.73 -12.98
CA ALA A 302 19.31 2.02 -12.46
C ALA A 302 20.75 2.35 -12.86
N ALA A 303 21.62 1.35 -13.01
CA ALA A 303 23.01 1.51 -13.46
C ALA A 303 23.15 1.72 -14.98
N ARG A 304 22.11 1.45 -15.78
CA ARG A 304 22.14 1.72 -17.22
C ARG A 304 22.04 3.24 -17.45
N PRO A 305 22.95 3.85 -18.22
CA PRO A 305 22.82 5.25 -18.60
C PRO A 305 21.47 5.45 -19.30
N ALA A 306 20.71 6.44 -18.84
CA ALA A 306 19.44 6.78 -19.47
C ALA A 306 19.72 7.16 -20.93
N PRO A 307 19.05 6.57 -21.93
CA PRO A 307 19.18 7.04 -23.31
C PRO A 307 18.79 8.52 -23.32
N ALA A 308 19.54 9.33 -24.07
CA ALA A 308 19.27 10.76 -24.27
C ALA A 308 17.90 10.95 -24.94
N ARG A 309 16.83 10.87 -24.15
CA ARG A 309 15.47 11.23 -24.54
C ARG A 309 15.25 12.64 -24.04
N THR A 310 15.11 13.57 -24.97
CA THR A 310 14.57 14.91 -24.72
C THR A 310 13.35 14.81 -23.80
N ALA A 311 13.37 15.55 -22.70
CA ALA A 311 12.38 15.55 -21.62
C ALA A 311 10.92 15.72 -22.09
N ALA A 312 10.69 16.23 -23.31
CA ALA A 312 9.38 16.37 -23.92
C ALA A 312 8.67 15.04 -24.26
N ALA A 313 9.38 13.90 -24.34
CA ALA A 313 8.83 12.62 -24.79
C ALA A 313 8.62 11.57 -23.68
N ALA A 314 8.69 11.96 -22.40
CA ALA A 314 8.78 11.00 -21.28
C ALA A 314 7.43 10.42 -20.77
N GLY A 315 6.29 10.75 -21.39
CA GLY A 315 4.97 10.42 -20.80
C GLY A 315 4.07 9.46 -21.56
N LEU A 316 4.23 9.30 -22.87
CA LEU A 316 3.26 8.56 -23.71
C LEU A 316 3.72 7.11 -23.94
N PRO A 317 2.81 6.12 -23.92
CA PRO A 317 3.13 4.77 -24.39
C PRO A 317 3.59 4.84 -25.84
N ASP A 318 4.67 4.15 -26.18
CA ASP A 318 5.22 4.10 -27.53
C ASP A 318 4.70 2.84 -28.22
N PHE A 319 3.56 2.96 -28.90
CA PHE A 319 2.93 1.87 -29.64
C PHE A 319 3.33 1.93 -31.11
N SER A 320 3.53 0.77 -31.74
CA SER A 320 3.73 0.72 -33.19
C SER A 320 2.48 1.23 -33.93
N ARG A 321 2.63 1.68 -35.19
CA ARG A 321 1.47 2.12 -36.00
C ARG A 321 0.37 1.06 -36.11
N GLY A 322 0.74 -0.22 -36.16
CA GLY A 322 -0.20 -1.32 -36.18
C GLY A 322 -0.96 -1.48 -34.87
N GLU A 323 -0.30 -1.27 -33.73
CA GLU A 323 -0.94 -1.32 -32.41
C GLU A 323 -1.85 -0.13 -32.17
N GLU A 324 -1.44 1.09 -32.55
CA GLU A 324 -2.32 2.27 -32.50
C GLU A 324 -3.58 2.06 -33.36
N ARG A 325 -3.43 1.47 -34.55
CA ARG A 325 -4.57 1.15 -35.41
C ARG A 325 -5.49 0.12 -34.78
N ALA A 326 -4.95 -0.93 -34.15
CA ALA A 326 -5.76 -1.92 -33.45
C ALA A 326 -6.53 -1.30 -32.29
N ASN A 327 -5.87 -0.48 -31.47
CA ASN A 327 -6.50 0.25 -30.37
C ASN A 327 -7.64 1.16 -30.88
N TRP A 328 -7.35 1.95 -31.92
CA TRP A 328 -8.32 2.84 -32.56
C TRP A 328 -9.54 2.08 -33.10
N ILE A 329 -9.34 0.93 -33.78
CA ILE A 329 -10.45 0.11 -34.28
C ILE A 329 -11.29 -0.45 -33.12
N THR A 330 -10.65 -1.04 -32.11
CA THR A 330 -11.37 -1.65 -30.98
C THR A 330 -12.27 -0.64 -30.24
N HIS A 331 -11.75 0.55 -29.94
CA HIS A 331 -12.56 1.61 -29.31
C HIS A 331 -13.51 2.31 -30.27
N GLY A 332 -13.19 2.38 -31.57
CA GLY A 332 -14.11 2.88 -32.60
C GLY A 332 -15.36 2.00 -32.75
N ILE A 333 -15.20 0.67 -32.65
CA ILE A 333 -16.33 -0.27 -32.55
C ILE A 333 -17.13 0.01 -31.27
N GLY A 334 -16.45 0.15 -30.13
CA GLY A 334 -17.09 0.51 -28.86
C GLY A 334 -17.85 1.83 -28.92
N LEU A 335 -17.33 2.83 -29.66
CA LEU A 335 -17.98 4.12 -29.88
C LEU A 335 -19.30 3.93 -30.64
N ALA A 336 -19.28 3.23 -31.77
CA ALA A 336 -20.49 2.95 -32.54
C ALA A 336 -21.53 2.18 -31.70
N LEU A 337 -21.09 1.15 -30.96
CA LEU A 337 -21.95 0.38 -30.06
C LEU A 337 -22.49 1.22 -28.90
N SER A 338 -21.73 2.18 -28.37
CA SER A 338 -22.18 3.05 -27.28
C SER A 338 -23.26 4.04 -27.71
N ILE A 339 -23.23 4.51 -28.97
CA ILE A 339 -24.30 5.34 -29.55
C ILE A 339 -25.59 4.52 -29.60
N VAL A 340 -25.53 3.33 -30.20
CA VAL A 340 -26.68 2.40 -30.28
C VAL A 340 -27.17 2.06 -28.87
N GLY A 341 -26.25 1.72 -27.96
CA GLY A 341 -26.55 1.37 -26.59
C GLY A 341 -27.25 2.49 -25.83
N LEU A 342 -26.72 3.72 -25.88
CA LEU A 342 -27.36 4.90 -25.28
C LEU A 342 -28.77 5.12 -25.83
N THR A 343 -28.96 5.03 -27.15
CA THR A 343 -30.29 5.15 -27.76
C THR A 343 -31.26 4.08 -27.25
N LEU A 344 -30.84 2.80 -27.23
CA LEU A 344 -31.68 1.71 -26.75
C LEU A 344 -32.02 1.87 -25.27
N LEU A 345 -31.04 2.24 -24.44
CA LEU A 345 -31.22 2.49 -23.02
C LEU A 345 -32.26 3.59 -22.77
N ILE A 346 -32.17 4.72 -23.47
CA ILE A 346 -33.15 5.83 -23.34
C ILE A 346 -34.53 5.36 -23.81
N VAL A 347 -34.63 4.81 -25.02
CA VAL A 347 -35.91 4.42 -25.62
C VAL A 347 -36.64 3.40 -24.74
N PHE A 348 -35.97 2.32 -24.33
CA PHE A 348 -36.61 1.30 -23.51
C PHE A 348 -36.91 1.77 -22.08
N ALA A 349 -36.08 2.65 -21.50
CA ALA A 349 -36.38 3.28 -20.22
C ALA A 349 -37.59 4.22 -20.32
N SER A 350 -37.75 4.97 -21.43
CA SER A 350 -38.92 5.82 -21.66
C SER A 350 -40.19 5.02 -21.91
N LEU A 351 -40.09 3.86 -22.55
CA LEU A 351 -41.24 3.01 -22.85
C LEU A 351 -41.71 2.16 -21.67
N ARG A 352 -40.78 1.68 -20.82
CA ARG A 352 -41.08 0.68 -19.78
C ARG A 352 -40.74 1.11 -18.35
N GLY A 353 -39.88 2.10 -18.20
CA GLY A 353 -39.37 2.57 -16.91
C GLY A 353 -40.06 3.84 -16.43
N ASP A 354 -39.51 4.40 -15.35
CA ASP A 354 -39.87 5.72 -14.81
C ASP A 354 -38.74 6.73 -15.08
N ALA A 355 -38.89 7.95 -14.55
CA ALA A 355 -37.88 9.01 -14.68
C ALA A 355 -36.50 8.61 -14.13
N TRP A 356 -36.43 7.74 -13.11
CA TRP A 356 -35.17 7.25 -12.55
C TRP A 356 -34.47 6.30 -13.51
N HIS A 357 -35.21 5.43 -14.19
CA HIS A 357 -34.66 4.58 -15.24
C HIS A 357 -34.09 5.43 -16.37
N VAL A 358 -34.86 6.40 -16.88
CA VAL A 358 -34.41 7.28 -17.97
C VAL A 358 -33.13 8.02 -17.58
N ALA A 359 -33.14 8.69 -16.42
CA ALA A 359 -31.98 9.48 -15.98
C ALA A 359 -30.74 8.60 -15.74
N SER A 360 -30.89 7.50 -14.99
CA SER A 360 -29.76 6.65 -14.63
C SER A 360 -29.17 5.88 -15.82
N PHE A 361 -30.02 5.43 -16.75
CA PHE A 361 -29.58 4.74 -17.95
C PHE A 361 -28.91 5.71 -18.93
N THR A 362 -29.40 6.95 -19.02
CA THR A 362 -28.77 8.02 -19.80
C THR A 362 -27.37 8.32 -19.27
N VAL A 363 -27.22 8.47 -17.95
CA VAL A 363 -25.91 8.71 -17.32
C VAL A 363 -24.93 7.59 -17.68
N PHE A 364 -25.34 6.34 -17.57
CA PHE A 364 -24.50 5.20 -17.95
C PHE A 364 -24.14 5.19 -19.45
N GLY A 365 -25.12 5.40 -20.34
CA GLY A 365 -24.86 5.45 -21.77
C GLY A 365 -23.96 6.61 -22.19
N LEU A 366 -24.08 7.78 -21.54
CA LEU A 366 -23.22 8.94 -21.80
C LEU A 366 -21.79 8.71 -21.34
N THR A 367 -21.56 8.03 -20.20
CA THR A 367 -20.19 7.73 -19.75
C THR A 367 -19.53 6.67 -20.63
N LEU A 368 -20.28 5.70 -21.16
CA LEU A 368 -19.81 4.79 -22.22
C LEU A 368 -19.38 5.59 -23.46
N LEU A 369 -20.27 6.45 -23.96
CA LEU A 369 -20.01 7.28 -25.13
C LEU A 369 -18.77 8.15 -24.94
N LEU A 370 -18.62 8.77 -23.76
CA LEU A 370 -17.47 9.59 -23.41
C LEU A 370 -16.16 8.78 -23.41
N LEU A 371 -16.12 7.61 -22.76
CA LEU A 371 -14.93 6.75 -22.74
C LEU A 371 -14.51 6.36 -24.16
N TYR A 372 -15.43 5.80 -24.94
CA TYR A 372 -15.09 5.31 -26.28
C TYR A 372 -14.74 6.44 -27.24
N THR A 373 -15.37 7.62 -27.10
CA THR A 373 -14.99 8.82 -27.86
C THR A 373 -13.58 9.27 -27.49
N ALA A 374 -13.28 9.45 -26.20
CA ALA A 374 -11.99 9.91 -25.73
C ALA A 374 -10.85 8.97 -26.18
N SER A 375 -11.05 7.66 -26.03
CA SER A 375 -10.06 6.66 -26.41
C SER A 375 -9.85 6.57 -27.93
N THR A 376 -10.94 6.61 -28.70
CA THR A 376 -10.86 6.63 -30.17
C THR A 376 -10.12 7.87 -30.66
N LEU A 377 -10.42 9.04 -30.11
CA LEU A 377 -9.69 10.26 -30.46
C LEU A 377 -8.22 10.17 -30.04
N TYR A 378 -7.94 9.67 -28.84
CA TYR A 378 -6.56 9.49 -28.37
C TYR A 378 -5.75 8.59 -29.30
N HIS A 379 -6.23 7.39 -29.63
CA HIS A 379 -5.50 6.44 -30.49
C HIS A 379 -5.49 6.83 -31.97
N GLY A 380 -6.48 7.58 -32.43
CA GLY A 380 -6.54 8.12 -33.79
C GLY A 380 -5.65 9.35 -34.02
N TRP A 381 -5.25 10.05 -32.94
CA TRP A 381 -4.45 11.26 -33.06
C TRP A 381 -2.97 10.97 -33.33
N ARG A 382 -2.35 11.84 -34.13
CA ARG A 382 -0.92 11.78 -34.48
C ARG A 382 -0.04 11.77 -33.23
N ALA A 383 1.06 11.02 -33.31
CA ALA A 383 2.02 10.93 -32.22
C ALA A 383 2.66 12.31 -31.91
N GLY A 384 2.80 12.61 -30.62
CA GLY A 384 3.42 13.85 -30.12
C GLY A 384 2.46 15.05 -30.00
N GLY A 385 2.95 16.10 -29.33
CA GLY A 385 2.25 17.38 -29.16
C GLY A 385 1.31 17.47 -27.95
N ARG A 386 0.89 18.71 -27.65
CA ARG A 386 0.03 19.03 -26.48
C ARG A 386 -1.34 18.36 -26.56
N ALA A 387 -1.92 18.25 -27.76
CA ALA A 387 -3.24 17.65 -27.98
C ALA A 387 -3.28 16.15 -27.62
N LYS A 388 -2.28 15.35 -28.03
CA LYS A 388 -2.18 13.92 -27.67
C LYS A 388 -2.08 13.73 -26.15
N GLY A 389 -1.36 14.63 -25.47
CA GLY A 389 -1.25 14.65 -24.01
C GLY A 389 -2.57 14.97 -23.31
N LEU A 390 -3.35 15.92 -23.84
CA LEU A 390 -4.68 16.25 -23.33
C LEU A 390 -5.66 15.09 -23.53
N LEU A 391 -5.71 14.51 -24.75
CA LEU A 391 -6.56 13.37 -25.05
C LEU A 391 -6.25 12.16 -24.15
N LEU A 392 -4.97 11.90 -23.84
CA LEU A 392 -4.60 10.86 -22.89
C LEU A 392 -5.15 11.11 -21.47
N ARG A 393 -5.17 12.37 -21.03
CA ARG A 393 -5.71 12.73 -19.71
C ARG A 393 -7.21 12.53 -19.66
N ILE A 394 -7.91 12.95 -20.72
CA ILE A 394 -9.37 12.76 -20.87
C ILE A 394 -9.69 11.26 -20.92
N ASP A 395 -8.97 10.49 -21.74
CA ASP A 395 -9.16 9.05 -21.89
C ASP A 395 -9.07 8.31 -20.55
N HIS A 396 -8.01 8.57 -19.77
CA HIS A 396 -7.90 7.95 -18.45
C HIS A 396 -8.92 8.49 -17.42
N ALA A 397 -9.29 9.76 -17.49
CA ALA A 397 -10.30 10.33 -16.59
C ALA A 397 -11.69 9.73 -16.87
N ALA A 398 -12.00 9.45 -18.15
CA ALA A 398 -13.25 8.84 -18.57
C ALA A 398 -13.45 7.43 -18.01
N ILE A 399 -12.37 6.69 -17.68
CA ILE A 399 -12.47 5.39 -17.00
C ILE A 399 -13.14 5.52 -15.63
N PHE A 400 -12.74 6.52 -14.82
CA PHE A 400 -13.39 6.78 -13.53
C PHE A 400 -14.88 7.12 -13.71
N LEU A 401 -15.19 7.97 -14.68
CA LEU A 401 -16.58 8.36 -14.96
C LEU A 401 -17.40 7.17 -15.45
N LEU A 402 -16.83 6.27 -16.26
CA LEU A 402 -17.51 5.04 -16.66
C LEU A 402 -17.78 4.15 -15.44
N ILE A 403 -16.83 3.98 -14.52
CA ILE A 403 -17.06 3.22 -13.28
C ILE A 403 -18.24 3.83 -12.52
N ALA A 404 -18.31 5.14 -12.32
CA ALA A 404 -19.47 5.76 -11.67
C ALA A 404 -20.78 5.55 -12.45
N GLY A 405 -20.71 5.68 -13.78
CA GLY A 405 -21.83 5.47 -14.68
C GLY A 405 -22.38 4.05 -14.64
N THR A 406 -21.53 3.02 -14.56
CA THR A 406 -21.98 1.61 -14.52
C THR A 406 -22.74 1.29 -13.24
N TYR A 407 -22.46 1.99 -12.12
CA TYR A 407 -23.18 1.82 -10.86
C TYR A 407 -24.54 2.50 -10.87
N THR A 408 -24.62 3.68 -11.49
CA THR A 408 -25.77 4.58 -11.45
C THR A 408 -27.13 3.90 -11.69
N PRO A 409 -27.33 3.05 -12.72
CA PRO A 409 -28.60 2.37 -12.93
C PRO A 409 -28.97 1.44 -11.77
N PHE A 410 -28.05 0.65 -11.24
CA PHE A 410 -28.32 -0.27 -10.12
C PHE A 410 -28.67 0.48 -8.83
N LEU A 411 -27.95 1.58 -8.55
CA LEU A 411 -28.10 2.33 -7.30
C LEU A 411 -29.38 3.17 -7.26
N LEU A 412 -29.80 3.72 -8.40
CA LEU A 412 -30.94 4.62 -8.48
C LEU A 412 -32.25 3.93 -8.89
N THR A 413 -32.20 2.66 -9.33
CA THR A 413 -33.39 1.86 -9.65
C THR A 413 -33.56 0.69 -8.66
N SER A 414 -32.77 -0.39 -8.77
CA SER A 414 -32.93 -1.60 -7.96
C SER A 414 -32.67 -1.39 -6.46
N LEU A 415 -31.64 -0.63 -6.10
CA LEU A 415 -31.25 -0.38 -4.70
C LEU A 415 -31.79 0.94 -4.15
N ARG A 416 -32.80 1.52 -4.80
CA ARG A 416 -33.30 2.87 -4.49
C ARG A 416 -33.73 2.94 -3.01
N GLY A 417 -33.01 3.75 -2.24
CA GLY A 417 -33.16 3.85 -0.78
C GLY A 417 -31.87 4.37 -0.13
N PRO A 418 -31.73 4.30 1.21
CA PRO A 418 -30.53 4.76 1.92
C PRO A 418 -29.25 4.12 1.38
N TRP A 419 -29.26 2.80 1.14
CA TRP A 419 -28.12 2.08 0.55
C TRP A 419 -27.73 2.60 -0.83
N GLY A 420 -28.70 2.74 -1.74
CA GLY A 420 -28.47 3.25 -3.09
C GLY A 420 -27.86 4.65 -3.07
N TRP A 421 -28.42 5.58 -2.29
CA TRP A 421 -27.92 6.97 -2.22
C TRP A 421 -26.56 7.09 -1.54
N SER A 422 -26.31 6.38 -0.44
CA SER A 422 -25.01 6.39 0.24
C SER A 422 -23.92 5.85 -0.68
N LEU A 423 -24.15 4.71 -1.32
CA LEU A 423 -23.16 4.13 -2.23
C LEU A 423 -22.99 4.98 -3.50
N PHE A 424 -24.07 5.61 -3.99
CA PHE A 424 -24.01 6.54 -5.12
C PHE A 424 -23.10 7.73 -4.80
N GLY A 425 -23.29 8.36 -3.64
CA GLY A 425 -22.45 9.47 -3.18
C GLY A 425 -20.98 9.07 -3.02
N VAL A 426 -20.71 7.90 -2.43
CA VAL A 426 -19.34 7.38 -2.27
C VAL A 426 -18.69 7.12 -3.64
N VAL A 427 -19.38 6.40 -4.52
CA VAL A 427 -18.82 6.02 -5.84
C VAL A 427 -18.59 7.26 -6.70
N TRP A 428 -19.56 8.18 -6.78
CA TRP A 428 -19.39 9.43 -7.55
C TRP A 428 -18.38 10.39 -6.92
N GLY A 429 -18.28 10.45 -5.60
CA GLY A 429 -17.25 11.23 -4.92
C GLY A 429 -15.85 10.71 -5.21
N LEU A 430 -15.64 9.39 -5.06
CA LEU A 430 -14.34 8.74 -5.34
C LEU A 430 -13.98 8.80 -6.82
N CYS A 431 -14.91 8.50 -7.72
CA CYS A 431 -14.66 8.51 -9.16
C CYS A 431 -14.55 9.93 -9.71
N GLY A 432 -15.35 10.88 -9.21
CA GLY A 432 -15.23 12.30 -9.57
C GLY A 432 -13.89 12.88 -9.13
N GLY A 433 -13.51 12.67 -7.87
CA GLY A 433 -12.19 13.04 -7.36
C GLY A 433 -11.06 12.35 -8.12
N GLY A 434 -11.22 11.06 -8.42
CA GLY A 434 -10.29 10.28 -9.24
C GLY A 434 -10.13 10.81 -10.67
N ALA A 435 -11.23 11.20 -11.32
CA ALA A 435 -11.23 11.78 -12.67
C ALA A 435 -10.50 13.13 -12.68
N VAL A 436 -10.78 14.01 -11.72
CA VAL A 436 -10.09 15.29 -11.54
C VAL A 436 -8.59 15.06 -11.29
N PHE A 437 -8.25 14.19 -10.34
CA PHE A 437 -6.86 13.85 -10.04
C PHE A 437 -6.14 13.29 -11.27
N GLN A 438 -6.78 12.40 -12.02
CA GLN A 438 -6.20 11.81 -13.22
C GLN A 438 -5.99 12.85 -14.33
N PHE A 439 -6.91 13.79 -14.47
CA PHE A 439 -6.82 14.86 -15.47
C PHE A 439 -5.64 15.80 -15.19
N PHE A 440 -5.41 16.18 -13.93
CA PHE A 440 -4.33 17.11 -13.57
C PHE A 440 -2.98 16.42 -13.30
N PHE A 441 -2.97 15.25 -12.66
CA PHE A 441 -1.76 14.61 -12.11
C PHE A 441 -1.47 13.19 -12.66
N GLY A 442 -2.37 12.61 -13.46
CA GLY A 442 -2.38 11.19 -13.81
C GLY A 442 -1.15 10.65 -14.53
N GLY A 443 -0.39 11.50 -15.23
CA GLY A 443 0.85 11.10 -15.92
C GLY A 443 1.92 10.53 -14.99
N ARG A 444 1.97 10.99 -13.74
CA ARG A 444 2.97 10.57 -12.74
C ARG A 444 2.56 9.31 -11.95
N PHE A 445 1.26 9.05 -11.80
CA PHE A 445 0.73 8.07 -10.84
C PHE A 445 -0.02 6.88 -11.47
N ARG A 446 0.32 6.50 -12.71
CA ARG A 446 -0.36 5.45 -13.49
C ARG A 446 -0.74 4.17 -12.71
N LYS A 447 0.15 3.65 -11.87
CA LYS A 447 -0.11 2.43 -11.07
C LYS A 447 -1.14 2.67 -9.99
N ALA A 448 -1.06 3.81 -9.29
CA ALA A 448 -2.02 4.17 -8.26
C ALA A 448 -3.41 4.34 -8.88
N SER A 449 -3.52 5.01 -10.04
CA SER A 449 -4.78 5.12 -10.77
C SER A 449 -5.35 3.76 -11.17
N THR A 450 -4.49 2.83 -11.62
CA THR A 450 -4.94 1.46 -11.97
C THR A 450 -5.49 0.70 -10.76
N ILE A 451 -4.83 0.82 -9.60
CA ILE A 451 -5.32 0.22 -8.35
C ILE A 451 -6.63 0.89 -7.94
N ALA A 452 -6.72 2.22 -8.04
CA ALA A 452 -7.93 2.96 -7.73
C ALA A 452 -9.11 2.56 -8.62
N TYR A 453 -8.90 2.34 -9.93
CA TYR A 453 -9.94 1.80 -10.82
C TYR A 453 -10.45 0.44 -10.34
N LEU A 454 -9.54 -0.46 -9.97
CA LEU A 454 -9.90 -1.81 -9.53
C LEU A 454 -10.68 -1.77 -8.21
N VAL A 455 -10.20 -1.02 -7.22
CA VAL A 455 -10.87 -0.86 -5.93
C VAL A 455 -12.25 -0.23 -6.11
N ALA A 456 -12.34 0.88 -6.86
CA ALA A 456 -13.60 1.55 -7.13
C ALA A 456 -14.58 0.64 -7.90
N GLY A 457 -14.08 -0.13 -8.87
CA GLY A 457 -14.88 -1.05 -9.68
C GLY A 457 -15.53 -2.18 -8.88
N TRP A 458 -14.92 -2.61 -7.77
CA TRP A 458 -15.44 -3.69 -6.92
C TRP A 458 -16.20 -3.22 -5.66
N LEU A 459 -16.41 -1.90 -5.48
CA LEU A 459 -17.19 -1.38 -4.35
C LEU A 459 -18.63 -1.93 -4.30
N ILE A 460 -19.16 -2.37 -5.42
CA ILE A 460 -20.50 -2.97 -5.53
C ILE A 460 -20.67 -4.21 -4.64
N VAL A 461 -19.57 -4.90 -4.29
CA VAL A 461 -19.56 -6.04 -3.36
C VAL A 461 -20.07 -5.65 -1.97
N VAL A 462 -19.88 -4.39 -1.56
CA VAL A 462 -20.44 -3.88 -0.29
C VAL A 462 -21.97 -3.97 -0.29
N ALA A 463 -22.60 -3.80 -1.45
CA ALA A 463 -24.04 -3.92 -1.64
C ALA A 463 -24.46 -5.28 -2.21
N LEU A 464 -23.62 -6.32 -2.08
CA LEU A 464 -23.88 -7.65 -2.66
C LEU A 464 -25.23 -8.22 -2.18
N LYS A 465 -25.49 -8.23 -0.87
CA LYS A 465 -26.75 -8.79 -0.36
C LYS A 465 -27.99 -8.04 -0.92
N PRO A 466 -28.08 -6.70 -0.81
CA PRO A 466 -29.16 -5.95 -1.47
C PRO A 466 -29.29 -6.21 -2.98
N LEU A 467 -28.18 -6.43 -3.69
CA LEU A 467 -28.21 -6.79 -5.12
C LEU A 467 -28.80 -8.17 -5.37
N LEU A 468 -28.40 -9.17 -4.57
CA LEU A 468 -28.97 -10.52 -4.65
C LEU A 468 -30.48 -10.51 -4.40
N ASP A 469 -30.94 -9.62 -3.52
CA ASP A 469 -32.36 -9.51 -3.15
C ASP A 469 -33.20 -8.77 -4.21
N THR A 470 -32.60 -7.96 -5.08
CA THR A 470 -33.33 -7.01 -5.96
C THR A 470 -33.07 -7.17 -7.45
N VAL A 471 -31.91 -7.70 -7.84
CA VAL A 471 -31.52 -7.88 -9.25
C VAL A 471 -31.68 -9.35 -9.62
N PRO A 472 -32.39 -9.67 -10.72
CA PRO A 472 -32.52 -11.05 -11.17
C PRO A 472 -31.17 -11.71 -11.48
N ASP A 473 -31.07 -13.03 -11.28
CA ASP A 473 -29.84 -13.83 -11.44
C ASP A 473 -29.09 -13.57 -12.76
N GLY A 474 -29.81 -13.47 -13.89
CA GLY A 474 -29.18 -13.19 -15.18
C GLY A 474 -28.44 -11.85 -15.21
N GLY A 475 -28.99 -10.82 -14.55
CA GLY A 475 -28.35 -9.51 -14.40
C GLY A 475 -27.11 -9.59 -13.52
N LEU A 476 -27.15 -10.38 -12.44
CA LEU A 476 -26.04 -10.62 -11.53
C LEU A 476 -24.88 -11.39 -12.22
N TRP A 477 -25.19 -12.43 -13.00
CA TRP A 477 -24.18 -13.17 -13.77
C TRP A 477 -23.50 -12.29 -14.82
N LEU A 478 -24.25 -11.44 -15.51
CA LEU A 478 -23.69 -10.45 -16.43
C LEU A 478 -22.84 -9.41 -15.70
N LEU A 479 -23.26 -8.95 -14.53
CA LEU A 479 -22.47 -8.01 -13.71
C LEU A 479 -21.14 -8.64 -13.29
N LEU A 480 -21.17 -9.89 -12.79
CA LEU A 480 -19.98 -10.64 -12.42
C LEU A 480 -19.07 -10.88 -13.63
N ALA A 481 -19.62 -11.36 -14.74
CA ALA A 481 -18.87 -11.57 -15.98
C ALA A 481 -18.21 -10.27 -16.45
N GLY A 482 -18.93 -9.14 -16.37
CA GLY A 482 -18.38 -7.83 -16.71
C GLY A 482 -17.24 -7.40 -15.79
N GLY A 483 -17.39 -7.57 -14.48
CA GLY A 483 -16.34 -7.29 -13.50
C GLY A 483 -15.09 -8.17 -13.69
N LEU A 484 -15.28 -9.44 -14.04
CA LEU A 484 -14.21 -10.36 -14.41
C LEU A 484 -13.54 -9.98 -15.73
N CYS A 485 -14.29 -9.52 -16.74
CA CYS A 485 -13.70 -8.99 -17.98
C CYS A 485 -12.81 -7.77 -17.70
N TYR A 486 -13.29 -6.79 -16.92
CA TYR A 486 -12.47 -5.62 -16.56
C TYR A 486 -11.22 -6.04 -15.79
N THR A 487 -11.36 -6.90 -14.78
CA THR A 487 -10.23 -7.36 -13.95
C THR A 487 -9.23 -8.22 -14.74
N GLY A 488 -9.72 -9.14 -15.57
CA GLY A 488 -8.91 -9.98 -16.45
C GLY A 488 -8.17 -9.14 -17.51
N GLY A 489 -8.78 -8.06 -17.99
CA GLY A 489 -8.13 -7.07 -18.85
C GLY A 489 -6.83 -6.54 -18.27
N LEU A 490 -6.74 -6.33 -16.95
CA LEU A 490 -5.52 -5.86 -16.29
C LEU A 490 -4.32 -6.80 -16.47
N ILE A 491 -4.55 -8.09 -16.70
CA ILE A 491 -3.48 -9.04 -17.01
C ILE A 491 -2.83 -8.62 -18.34
N PHE A 492 -3.62 -8.42 -19.40
CA PHE A 492 -3.10 -7.98 -20.70
C PHE A 492 -2.46 -6.58 -20.63
N TYR A 493 -2.95 -5.68 -19.78
CA TYR A 493 -2.27 -4.40 -19.51
C TYR A 493 -0.83 -4.57 -19.05
N ALA A 494 -0.65 -5.50 -18.10
CA ALA A 494 0.57 -5.66 -17.34
C ALA A 494 1.63 -6.37 -18.18
N LEU A 495 1.18 -7.23 -19.11
CA LEU A 495 2.00 -7.96 -20.06
C LEU A 495 2.51 -7.08 -21.22
N LYS A 496 3.14 -5.93 -20.89
CA LYS A 496 3.68 -4.95 -21.86
C LYS A 496 4.75 -5.48 -22.83
N HIS A 497 5.19 -6.72 -22.66
CA HIS A 497 6.15 -7.37 -23.55
C HIS A 497 5.46 -8.10 -24.72
N LEU A 498 4.15 -8.34 -24.63
CA LEU A 498 3.37 -8.96 -25.72
C LEU A 498 2.95 -7.89 -26.72
N LYS A 499 3.05 -8.19 -28.01
CA LYS A 499 2.52 -7.32 -29.08
C LYS A 499 0.99 -7.28 -28.98
N TYR A 500 0.39 -6.11 -29.21
CA TYR A 500 -1.08 -5.90 -29.13
C TYR A 500 -1.71 -6.11 -27.74
N HIS A 501 -0.90 -6.16 -26.68
CA HIS A 501 -1.39 -6.35 -25.31
C HIS A 501 -2.44 -5.29 -24.90
N HIS A 502 -2.30 -4.06 -25.38
CA HIS A 502 -3.24 -2.96 -25.09
C HIS A 502 -4.58 -3.12 -25.83
N ALA A 503 -4.55 -3.60 -27.09
CA ALA A 503 -5.76 -3.90 -27.84
C ALA A 503 -6.52 -5.10 -27.23
N ALA A 504 -5.80 -6.09 -26.69
CA ALA A 504 -6.40 -7.18 -25.93
C ALA A 504 -7.10 -6.66 -24.66
N TRP A 505 -6.46 -5.76 -23.91
CA TRP A 505 -7.12 -5.03 -22.81
C TRP A 505 -8.40 -4.33 -23.31
N HIS A 506 -8.34 -3.59 -24.43
CA HIS A 506 -9.50 -2.84 -24.95
C HIS A 506 -10.67 -3.77 -25.29
N THR A 507 -10.37 -4.96 -25.80
CA THR A 507 -11.37 -5.98 -26.08
C THR A 507 -12.02 -6.49 -24.78
N CYS A 508 -11.24 -6.68 -23.71
CA CYS A 508 -11.79 -7.01 -22.38
C CYS A 508 -12.66 -5.88 -21.81
N VAL A 509 -12.26 -4.61 -21.98
CA VAL A 509 -13.05 -3.44 -21.57
C VAL A 509 -14.39 -3.40 -22.33
N LEU A 510 -14.36 -3.66 -23.64
CA LEU A 510 -15.56 -3.73 -24.48
C LEU A 510 -16.48 -4.87 -24.05
N GLY A 511 -15.93 -6.07 -23.78
CA GLY A 511 -16.68 -7.19 -23.23
C GLY A 511 -17.31 -6.86 -21.87
N GLY A 512 -16.55 -6.20 -20.99
CA GLY A 512 -17.05 -5.71 -19.71
C GLY A 512 -18.21 -4.73 -19.85
N SER A 513 -18.06 -3.74 -20.74
CA SER A 513 -19.10 -2.76 -21.07
C SER A 513 -20.35 -3.41 -21.63
N ALA A 514 -20.20 -4.38 -22.54
CA ALA A 514 -21.31 -5.12 -23.13
C ALA A 514 -22.09 -5.91 -22.07
N CYS A 515 -21.39 -6.59 -21.15
CA CYS A 515 -22.05 -7.33 -20.07
C CYS A 515 -22.85 -6.40 -19.15
N HIS A 516 -22.28 -5.25 -18.76
CA HIS A 516 -22.99 -4.26 -17.93
C HIS A 516 -24.18 -3.65 -18.68
N PHE A 517 -24.00 -3.29 -19.95
CA PHE A 517 -25.07 -2.81 -20.82
C PHE A 517 -26.23 -3.81 -20.90
N LEU A 518 -25.96 -5.09 -21.16
CA LEU A 518 -26.98 -6.12 -21.23
C LEU A 518 -27.64 -6.36 -19.87
N SER A 519 -26.88 -6.33 -18.78
CA SER A 519 -27.42 -6.43 -17.42
C SER A 519 -28.46 -5.32 -17.18
N VAL A 520 -28.10 -4.08 -17.48
CA VAL A 520 -28.99 -2.91 -17.31
C VAL A 520 -30.20 -2.99 -18.25
N LEU A 521 -29.99 -3.23 -19.55
CA LEU A 521 -31.06 -3.22 -20.54
C LEU A 521 -32.07 -4.36 -20.33
N LEU A 522 -31.60 -5.55 -19.96
CA LEU A 522 -32.44 -6.75 -19.91
C LEU A 522 -33.04 -7.01 -18.51
N PHE A 523 -32.39 -6.56 -17.44
CA PHE A 523 -32.76 -6.97 -16.08
C PHE A 523 -33.13 -5.82 -15.13
N LEU A 524 -32.85 -4.56 -15.47
CA LEU A 524 -33.18 -3.42 -14.62
C LEU A 524 -34.43 -2.65 -15.07
N LEU A 525 -35.04 -3.00 -16.20
CA LEU A 525 -36.33 -2.43 -16.57
C LEU A 525 -37.48 -3.18 -15.86
N PRO A 526 -38.58 -2.49 -15.52
CA PRO A 526 -39.76 -3.14 -14.98
C PRO A 526 -40.24 -4.25 -15.94
N ARG A 527 -40.47 -5.44 -15.39
CA ARG A 527 -41.16 -6.50 -16.13
C ARG A 527 -42.64 -6.13 -16.13
N GLY A 528 -43.24 -6.01 -17.31
CA GLY A 528 -44.69 -5.79 -17.42
C GLY A 528 -45.43 -6.85 -16.61
N ALA A 529 -46.49 -6.42 -15.92
CA ALA A 529 -47.40 -7.30 -15.19
C ALA A 529 -48.03 -8.35 -16.11
#